data_AF-A0A4Q1T8P4-F1
#
_entry.id   AF-A0A4Q1T8P4-F1
#
_cell.length_a   1.000
_cell.length_b   1.000
_cell.length_c   1.000
_cell.angle_alpha   90.00
_cell.angle_beta   90.00
_cell.angle_gamma   90.00
#
_symmetry.space_group_name_H-M   'P 1'
#
loop_
_entity.id
_entity.type
_entity.pdbx_description
1 polymer ?
#
loop_
_entity_poly.entity_id
_entity_poly.type
_entity_poly.pdbx_seq_one_letter_code
_entity_poly.pdbx_strand_id
1 'polypeptide(L)'
;MSQQMPFDPFALWKQFYDKAEEQWSQTVDEAMHKEEFSKLMGQSLNSYLQYQNMARQSAEKYLEQANMPSRQDVANVASMIVNVETKVDRLEQTIEEEVVDALKQSELSKEVKALKTDMAKLTKRLDQLFEILEAKTEAAVAKEAKSVEVDAPKSK
;
A
#
# COMPACT_ATOMS: atom_id res chain seq x y z
N MET A 1 9.59 -61.39 -78.92
CA MET A 1 10.81 -61.30 -78.10
C MET A 1 11.28 -59.84 -78.08
N SER A 2 10.96 -59.08 -77.02
CA SER A 2 11.75 -57.95 -76.49
C SER A 2 10.85 -57.06 -75.62
N GLN A 3 10.67 -57.46 -74.37
CA GLN A 3 10.04 -56.65 -73.32
C GLN A 3 11.01 -55.50 -72.97
N GLN A 4 10.73 -54.27 -73.42
CA GLN A 4 11.49 -53.09 -73.02
C GLN A 4 11.02 -52.65 -71.62
N MET A 5 11.88 -52.84 -70.62
CA MET A 5 11.72 -52.22 -69.29
C MET A 5 11.91 -50.69 -69.45
N PRO A 6 10.96 -49.85 -69.03
CA PRO A 6 11.14 -48.41 -69.08
C PRO A 6 12.13 -48.01 -67.96
N PHE A 7 13.29 -47.47 -68.35
CA PHE A 7 14.22 -46.88 -67.40
C PHE A 7 13.61 -45.57 -66.92
N ASP A 8 13.06 -45.54 -65.70
CA ASP A 8 12.45 -44.36 -65.08
C ASP A 8 13.43 -43.68 -64.10
N PRO A 9 14.04 -42.53 -64.48
CA PRO A 9 14.99 -41.81 -63.63
C PRO A 9 14.36 -41.28 -62.33
N PHE A 10 13.05 -41.02 -62.33
CA PHE A 10 12.34 -40.54 -61.14
C PHE A 10 12.21 -41.64 -60.10
N ALA A 11 11.99 -42.88 -60.53
CA ALA A 11 11.97 -44.04 -59.63
C ALA A 11 13.33 -44.27 -58.95
N LEU A 12 14.44 -44.12 -59.69
CA LEU A 12 15.79 -44.22 -59.12
C LEU A 12 16.11 -43.09 -58.15
N TRP A 13 15.73 -41.85 -58.47
CA TRP A 13 15.89 -40.70 -57.56
C TRP A 13 15.06 -40.88 -56.30
N LYS A 14 13.81 -41.32 -56.44
CA LYS A 14 12.92 -41.61 -55.31
C LYS A 14 13.52 -42.68 -54.40
N GLN A 15 14.02 -43.79 -54.95
CA GLN A 15 14.68 -44.83 -54.14
C GLN A 15 15.94 -44.31 -53.43
N PHE A 16 16.71 -43.44 -54.07
CA PHE A 16 17.88 -42.84 -53.44
C PHE A 16 17.48 -41.89 -52.30
N TYR A 17 16.46 -41.04 -52.53
CA TYR A 17 15.91 -40.14 -51.52
C TYR A 17 15.30 -40.92 -50.35
N ASP A 18 14.46 -41.92 -50.62
CA ASP A 18 13.82 -42.75 -49.60
C ASP A 18 14.88 -43.46 -48.72
N LYS A 19 15.97 -43.95 -49.34
CA LYS A 19 17.09 -44.55 -48.61
C LYS A 19 17.91 -43.53 -47.81
N ALA A 20 18.12 -42.33 -48.37
CA ALA A 20 18.80 -41.25 -47.67
C ALA A 20 17.96 -40.74 -46.48
N GLU A 21 16.65 -40.62 -46.66
CA GLU A 21 15.69 -40.25 -45.62
C GLU A 21 15.67 -41.29 -44.51
N GLU A 22 15.61 -42.59 -44.82
CA GLU A 22 15.63 -43.65 -43.80
C GLU A 22 16.93 -43.63 -42.99
N GLN A 23 18.07 -43.48 -43.67
CA GLN A 23 19.37 -43.44 -43.00
C GLN A 23 19.54 -42.16 -42.16
N TRP A 24 19.07 -41.02 -42.63
CA TRP A 24 19.06 -39.77 -41.87
C TRP A 24 18.09 -39.83 -40.70
N SER A 25 16.90 -40.38 -40.90
CA SER A 25 15.88 -40.54 -39.87
C SER A 25 16.41 -41.40 -38.73
N GLN A 26 17.04 -42.54 -39.01
CA GLN A 26 17.64 -43.40 -37.98
C GLN A 26 18.78 -42.68 -37.23
N THR A 27 19.63 -41.96 -37.96
CA THR A 27 20.77 -41.24 -37.37
C THR A 27 20.30 -40.10 -36.47
N VAL A 28 19.28 -39.35 -36.90
CA VAL A 28 18.68 -38.24 -36.14
C VAL A 28 17.92 -38.78 -34.93
N ASP A 29 17.19 -39.88 -35.08
CA ASP A 29 16.48 -40.53 -33.99
C ASP A 29 17.48 -40.99 -32.91
N GLU A 30 18.55 -41.66 -33.29
CA GLU A 30 19.60 -42.09 -32.35
C GLU A 30 20.34 -40.91 -31.72
N ALA A 31 20.53 -39.81 -32.45
CA ALA A 31 21.11 -38.58 -31.92
C ALA A 31 20.18 -37.87 -30.93
N MET A 32 18.88 -37.80 -31.21
CA MET A 32 17.88 -37.21 -30.32
C MET A 32 17.68 -38.01 -29.03
N HIS A 33 17.83 -39.33 -29.08
CA HIS A 33 17.80 -40.20 -27.91
C HIS A 33 19.06 -40.09 -27.04
N LYS A 34 20.14 -39.48 -27.55
CA LYS A 34 21.38 -39.25 -26.79
C LYS A 34 21.27 -37.94 -26.00
N GLU A 35 21.51 -38.02 -24.69
CA GLU A 35 21.53 -36.86 -23.80
C GLU A 35 22.53 -35.77 -24.25
N GLU A 36 23.60 -36.14 -24.94
CA GLU A 36 24.59 -35.22 -25.50
C GLU A 36 24.01 -34.25 -26.54
N PHE A 37 22.97 -34.63 -27.29
CA PHE A 37 22.30 -33.72 -28.23
C PHE A 37 21.57 -32.59 -27.48
N SER A 38 20.81 -32.95 -26.45
CA SER A 38 20.13 -31.98 -25.57
C SER A 38 21.12 -31.06 -24.87
N LYS A 39 22.27 -31.59 -24.44
CA LYS A 39 23.35 -30.82 -23.82
C LYS A 39 24.03 -29.87 -24.80
N LEU A 40 24.32 -30.31 -26.02
CA LEU A 40 24.86 -29.47 -27.09
C LEU A 40 23.90 -28.33 -27.46
N MET A 41 22.61 -28.65 -27.63
CA MET A 41 21.59 -27.65 -27.90
C MET A 41 21.44 -26.67 -26.74
N GLY A 42 21.45 -27.16 -25.50
CA GLY A 42 21.43 -26.32 -24.30
C GLY A 42 22.65 -25.40 -24.19
N GLN A 43 23.85 -25.91 -24.47
CA GLN A 43 25.08 -25.11 -24.47
C GLN A 43 25.10 -24.07 -25.60
N SER A 44 24.63 -24.43 -26.79
CA SER A 44 24.51 -23.52 -27.93
C SER A 44 23.51 -22.39 -27.63
N LEU A 45 22.33 -22.75 -27.12
CA LEU A 45 21.31 -21.78 -26.73
C LEU A 45 21.81 -20.88 -25.59
N ASN A 46 22.47 -21.44 -24.58
CA ASN A 46 23.04 -20.66 -23.49
C ASN A 46 24.12 -19.70 -23.98
N SER A 47 24.97 -20.12 -24.93
CA SER A 47 25.98 -19.25 -25.55
C SER A 47 25.34 -18.11 -26.34
N TYR A 48 24.27 -18.39 -27.08
CA TYR A 48 23.49 -17.37 -27.79
C TYR A 48 22.86 -16.35 -26.82
N LEU A 49 22.25 -16.81 -25.74
CA LEU A 49 21.66 -15.95 -24.71
C LEU A 49 22.73 -15.11 -24.00
N GLN A 50 23.90 -15.66 -23.72
CA GLN A 50 25.03 -14.91 -23.15
C GLN A 50 25.50 -13.81 -24.10
N TYR A 51 25.63 -14.10 -25.40
CA TYR A 51 25.98 -13.10 -26.40
C TYR A 51 24.94 -11.98 -26.46
N GLN A 52 23.65 -12.34 -26.47
CA GLN A 52 22.56 -11.36 -26.46
C GLN A 52 22.58 -10.48 -25.20
N ASN A 53 22.87 -11.05 -24.03
CA ASN A 53 23.01 -10.31 -22.78
C ASN A 53 24.21 -9.38 -22.80
N MET A 54 25.37 -9.82 -23.30
CA MET A 54 26.53 -8.94 -23.50
C MET A 54 26.23 -7.78 -24.44
N ALA A 55 25.53 -8.03 -25.55
CA ALA A 55 25.13 -6.99 -26.49
C ALA A 55 24.20 -5.95 -25.82
N ARG A 56 23.24 -6.41 -25.01
CA ARG A 56 22.36 -5.52 -24.22
C ARG A 56 23.15 -4.70 -23.20
N GLN A 57 24.01 -5.33 -22.41
CA GLN A 57 24.84 -4.61 -21.43
C GLN A 57 25.79 -3.61 -22.09
N SER A 58 26.33 -3.94 -23.26
CA SER A 58 27.17 -3.00 -24.02
C SER A 58 26.37 -1.81 -24.55
N ALA A 59 25.14 -2.05 -25.01
CA ALA A 59 24.24 -0.98 -25.44
C ALA A 59 23.84 -0.08 -24.26
N GLU A 60 23.55 -0.65 -23.09
CA GLU A 60 23.26 0.09 -21.86
C GLU A 60 24.46 0.96 -21.45
N LYS A 61 25.67 0.39 -21.38
CA LYS A 61 26.89 1.17 -21.09
C LYS A 61 27.18 2.28 -22.11
N TYR A 62 26.85 2.06 -23.38
CA TYR A 62 26.99 3.09 -24.40
C TYR A 62 25.99 4.24 -24.19
N LEU A 63 24.76 3.91 -23.82
CA LEU A 63 23.74 4.91 -23.46
C LEU A 63 24.13 5.68 -22.20
N GLU A 64 24.67 5.00 -21.19
CA GLU A 64 25.23 5.64 -19.99
C GLU A 64 26.34 6.63 -20.34
N GLN A 65 27.26 6.27 -21.24
CA GLN A 65 28.33 7.19 -21.70
C GLN A 65 27.79 8.39 -22.47
N ALA A 66 26.65 8.25 -23.15
CA ALA A 66 25.94 9.35 -23.81
C ALA A 66 25.07 10.18 -22.83
N ASN A 67 25.13 9.91 -21.52
CA ASN A 67 24.23 10.45 -20.49
C ASN A 67 22.73 10.20 -20.81
N MET A 68 22.43 9.17 -21.59
CA MET A 68 21.06 8.76 -21.88
C MET A 68 20.68 7.59 -20.96
N PRO A 69 19.66 7.75 -20.09
CA PRO A 69 19.22 6.65 -19.25
C PRO A 69 18.69 5.49 -20.10
N SER A 70 18.98 4.26 -19.69
CA SER A 70 18.42 3.09 -20.37
C SER A 70 16.90 3.02 -20.14
N ARG A 71 16.19 2.31 -21.01
CA ARG A 71 14.73 2.07 -20.82
C ARG A 71 14.45 1.38 -19.48
N GLN A 72 15.36 0.53 -19.02
CA GLN A 72 15.21 -0.18 -17.75
C GLN A 72 15.35 0.78 -16.56
N ASP A 73 16.29 1.73 -16.61
CA ASP A 73 16.49 2.71 -15.54
C ASP A 73 15.28 3.62 -15.39
N VAL A 74 14.71 4.07 -16.51
CA VAL A 74 13.47 4.86 -16.51
C VAL A 74 12.31 4.08 -15.89
N ALA A 75 12.17 2.79 -16.21
CA ALA A 75 11.14 1.94 -15.62
C ALA A 75 11.33 1.73 -14.10
N ASN A 76 12.57 1.52 -13.67
CA ASN A 76 12.92 1.37 -12.25
C ASN A 76 12.62 2.66 -11.46
N VAL A 77 13.00 3.82 -12.00
CA VAL A 77 12.70 5.12 -11.39
C VAL A 77 11.19 5.37 -11.35
N ALA A 78 10.46 5.07 -12.42
CA ALA A 78 9.00 5.20 -12.44
C ALA A 78 8.34 4.32 -11.36
N SER A 79 8.79 3.07 -11.20
CA SER A 79 8.29 2.19 -10.13
C SER A 79 8.61 2.74 -8.73
N MET A 80 9.80 3.31 -8.55
CA MET A 80 10.19 3.92 -7.28
C MET A 80 9.33 5.16 -6.97
N ILE A 81 9.03 5.98 -7.97
CA ILE A 81 8.15 7.15 -7.83
C ILE A 81 6.75 6.71 -7.40
N VAL A 82 6.16 5.70 -8.05
CA VAL A 82 4.84 5.17 -7.68
C VAL A 82 4.84 4.66 -6.22
N ASN A 83 5.90 3.97 -5.80
CA ASN A 83 6.03 3.51 -4.42
C ASN A 83 6.16 4.67 -3.42
N VAL A 84 6.82 5.76 -3.81
CA VAL A 84 6.91 6.97 -2.98
C VAL A 84 5.56 7.65 -2.89
N GLU A 85 4.83 7.81 -4.00
CA GLU A 85 3.47 8.37 -4.03
C GLU A 85 2.54 7.60 -3.09
N THR A 86 2.51 6.26 -3.19
CA THR A 86 1.70 5.43 -2.28
C THR A 86 2.10 5.60 -0.80
N LYS A 87 3.39 5.78 -0.51
CA LYS A 87 3.86 6.02 0.86
C LYS A 87 3.48 7.42 1.35
N VAL A 88 3.50 8.42 0.47
CA VAL A 88 3.09 9.79 0.77
C VAL A 88 1.59 9.84 1.04
N ASP A 89 0.76 9.20 0.21
CA ASP A 89 -0.69 9.11 0.42
C ASP A 89 -1.01 8.45 1.78
N ARG A 90 -0.28 7.38 2.12
CA ARG A 90 -0.44 6.73 3.42
C ARG A 90 -0.03 7.63 4.58
N LEU A 91 1.04 8.40 4.43
CA LEU A 91 1.45 9.38 5.44
C LEU A 91 0.41 10.49 5.58
N GLU A 92 -0.16 10.98 4.49
CA GLU A 92 -1.24 11.97 4.50
C GLU A 92 -2.45 11.43 5.27
N GLN A 93 -2.89 10.21 4.96
CA GLN A 93 -3.97 9.54 5.68
C GLN A 93 -3.66 9.39 7.18
N THR A 94 -2.45 8.94 7.54
CA THR A 94 -2.05 8.81 8.95
C THR A 94 -2.03 10.17 9.67
N ILE A 95 -1.56 11.23 9.01
CA ILE A 95 -1.57 12.57 9.59
C ILE A 95 -3.00 13.05 9.83
N GLU A 96 -3.90 12.87 8.86
CA GLU A 96 -5.28 13.30 8.99
C GLU A 96 -6.05 12.47 10.04
N GLU A 97 -5.95 11.15 10.01
CA GLU A 97 -6.71 10.27 10.92
C GLU A 97 -6.12 10.25 12.34
N GLU A 98 -4.80 10.13 12.49
CA GLU A 98 -4.22 9.94 13.82
C GLU A 98 -3.86 11.27 14.49
N VAL A 99 -3.22 12.18 13.76
CA VAL A 99 -2.67 13.39 14.36
C VAL A 99 -3.75 14.45 14.49
N VAL A 100 -4.50 14.75 13.42
CA VAL A 100 -5.50 15.82 13.43
C VAL A 100 -6.68 15.45 14.34
N ASP A 101 -7.18 14.22 14.29
CA ASP A 101 -8.30 13.83 15.16
C ASP A 101 -7.88 13.66 16.63
N ALA A 102 -6.65 13.20 16.93
CA ALA A 102 -6.15 13.22 18.30
C ALA A 102 -6.02 14.65 18.85
N LEU A 103 -5.59 15.62 18.03
CA LEU A 103 -5.55 17.02 18.41
C LEU A 103 -6.95 17.59 18.67
N LYS A 104 -7.93 17.28 17.81
CA LYS A 104 -9.35 17.67 18.03
C LYS A 104 -9.89 17.08 19.33
N GLN A 105 -9.66 15.79 19.59
CA GLN A 105 -10.09 15.14 20.84
C GLN A 105 -9.43 15.76 22.08
N SER A 106 -8.15 16.13 21.99
CA SER A 106 -7.42 16.82 23.04
C SER A 106 -8.02 18.21 23.34
N GLU A 107 -8.31 19.01 22.31
CA GLU A 107 -8.95 20.32 22.47
C GLU A 107 -10.37 20.20 23.02
N LEU A 108 -11.20 19.29 22.49
CA LEU A 108 -12.53 19.00 23.04
C LEU A 108 -12.45 18.59 24.52
N SER A 109 -11.46 17.79 24.91
CA SER A 109 -11.24 17.41 26.31
C SER A 109 -10.87 18.62 27.19
N LYS A 110 -10.06 19.55 26.68
CA LYS A 110 -9.72 20.80 27.39
C LYS A 110 -10.95 21.67 27.58
N GLU A 111 -11.75 21.86 26.53
CA GLU A 111 -13.00 22.63 26.60
C GLU A 111 -13.99 22.00 27.59
N VAL A 112 -14.18 20.69 27.56
CA VAL A 112 -15.04 19.97 28.52
C VAL A 112 -14.56 20.15 29.96
N LYS A 113 -13.24 20.13 30.21
CA LYS A 113 -12.68 20.39 31.55
C LYS A 113 -12.91 21.83 32.00
N ALA A 114 -12.79 22.80 31.09
CA ALA A 114 -13.09 24.20 31.37
C ALA A 114 -14.58 24.38 31.71
N LEU A 115 -15.48 23.83 30.88
CA LEU A 115 -16.93 23.86 31.09
C LEU A 115 -17.32 23.23 32.44
N LYS A 116 -16.72 22.09 32.78
CA LYS A 116 -16.95 21.41 34.08
C LYS A 116 -16.53 22.28 35.26
N THR A 117 -15.43 23.01 35.12
CA THR A 117 -14.94 23.92 36.15
C THR A 117 -15.89 25.11 36.33
N ASP A 118 -16.37 25.68 35.23
CA ASP A 118 -17.32 26.80 35.28
C ASP A 118 -18.69 26.36 35.80
N MET A 119 -19.15 25.16 35.43
CA MET A 119 -20.34 24.55 36.01
C MET A 119 -20.20 24.40 37.53
N ALA A 120 -19.06 23.90 38.03
CA ALA A 120 -18.82 23.76 39.47
C ALA A 120 -18.83 25.12 40.21
N LYS A 121 -18.28 26.18 39.59
CA LYS A 121 -18.39 27.55 40.14
C LYS A 121 -19.84 28.01 40.19
N LEU A 122 -20.63 27.71 39.15
CA LEU A 122 -22.04 28.08 39.09
C LEU A 122 -22.85 27.37 40.18
N THR A 123 -22.63 26.07 40.38
CA THR A 123 -23.25 25.29 41.47
C THR A 123 -22.91 25.91 42.82
N LYS A 124 -21.63 26.23 43.08
CA LYS A 124 -21.23 26.87 44.33
C LYS A 124 -21.90 28.24 44.55
N ARG A 125 -22.05 29.04 43.50
CA ARG A 125 -22.77 30.32 43.59
C ARG A 125 -24.25 30.12 43.86
N LEU A 126 -24.88 29.09 43.29
CA LEU A 126 -26.27 28.74 43.59
C LEU A 126 -26.42 28.32 45.05
N ASP A 127 -25.52 27.49 45.57
CA ASP A 127 -25.52 27.09 46.99
C ASP A 127 -25.41 28.31 47.92
N GLN A 128 -24.51 29.24 47.60
CA GLN A 128 -24.39 30.50 48.35
C GLN A 128 -25.66 31.36 48.29
N LEU A 129 -26.35 31.40 47.16
CA LEU A 129 -27.62 32.11 47.04
C LEU A 129 -28.72 31.44 47.88
N PHE A 130 -28.79 30.11 47.88
CA PHE A 130 -29.72 29.38 48.76
C PHE A 130 -29.44 29.69 50.23
N GLU A 131 -28.19 29.66 50.66
CA GLU A 131 -27.78 29.96 52.03
C GLU A 131 -28.10 31.41 52.43
N ILE A 132 -27.85 32.38 51.55
CA ILE A 132 -28.23 33.79 51.77
C ILE A 132 -29.76 33.95 51.84
N LEU A 133 -30.51 33.25 50.98
CA LEU A 133 -31.96 33.30 50.99
C LEU A 133 -32.54 32.69 52.28
N GLU A 134 -32.03 31.53 52.72
CA GLU A 134 -32.40 30.91 53.99
C GLU A 134 -32.10 31.83 55.18
N ALA A 135 -30.88 32.38 55.25
CA ALA A 135 -30.51 33.32 56.30
C ALA A 135 -31.39 34.58 56.30
N LYS A 136 -31.79 35.06 55.12
CA LYS A 136 -32.67 36.22 54.98
C LYS A 136 -34.11 35.89 55.38
N THR A 137 -34.60 34.69 55.10
CA THR A 137 -35.91 34.22 55.58
C THR A 137 -35.92 34.03 57.10
N GLU A 138 -34.88 33.42 57.69
CA GLU A 138 -34.77 33.27 59.14
C GLU A 138 -34.65 34.62 59.87
N ALA A 139 -33.89 35.56 59.31
CA ALA A 139 -33.78 36.92 59.84
C ALA A 139 -35.09 37.72 59.72
N ALA A 140 -35.90 37.47 58.69
CA ALA A 140 -37.23 38.07 58.53
C ALA A 140 -38.21 37.52 59.57
N VAL A 141 -38.23 36.19 59.79
CA VAL A 141 -39.06 35.53 60.81
C VAL A 141 -38.65 35.96 62.22
N ALA A 142 -37.35 36.11 62.50
CA ALA A 142 -36.86 36.59 63.79
C ALA A 142 -37.17 38.08 64.06
N LYS A 143 -37.26 38.91 63.00
CA LYS A 143 -37.72 40.31 63.12
C LYS A 143 -39.22 40.41 63.38
N GLU A 144 -40.03 39.58 62.70
CA GLU A 144 -41.47 39.49 62.95
C GLU A 144 -41.78 38.99 64.37
N ALA A 145 -41.06 37.97 64.85
CA ALA A 145 -41.19 37.47 66.22
C ALA A 145 -40.82 38.53 67.28
N LYS A 146 -39.79 39.36 67.03
CA LYS A 146 -39.43 40.48 67.92
C LYS A 146 -40.41 41.65 67.89
N SER A 147 -41.09 41.90 66.77
CA SER A 147 -42.15 42.92 66.73
C SER A 147 -43.43 42.51 67.48
N VAL A 148 -43.70 41.21 67.60
CA VAL A 148 -44.85 40.69 68.37
C VAL A 148 -44.59 40.71 69.89
N GLU A 149 -43.35 40.58 70.35
CA GLU A 149 -43.00 40.62 71.80
C GLU A 149 -42.96 42.05 72.38
N VAL A 150 -42.85 43.09 71.55
CA VAL A 150 -42.83 44.50 72.00
C VAL A 150 -44.23 45.10 72.19
N ASP A 151 -45.29 44.45 71.69
CA ASP A 151 -46.68 44.94 71.82
C ASP A 151 -47.51 44.20 72.89
N ALA A 152 -46.86 43.65 73.92
CA ALA A 152 -47.57 43.26 75.14
C ALA A 152 -47.53 44.41 76.15
N PRO A 153 -48.61 45.19 76.36
CA PRO A 153 -48.62 46.21 77.39
C PRO A 153 -48.73 45.55 78.77
N LYS A 154 -47.75 45.85 79.63
CA LYS A 154 -47.85 45.66 81.08
C LYS A 154 -48.74 46.73 81.71
N SER A 155 -49.73 46.24 82.47
CA SER A 155 -50.03 46.60 83.87
C SER A 155 -51.41 47.18 84.19
N LYS A 156 -51.89 46.67 85.35
CA LYS A 156 -52.88 47.17 86.31
C LYS A 156 -54.35 46.81 86.09
#